data_AF-A0A8D0P0B3-F1
#
_entry.id   AF-A0A8D0P0B3-F1
#
_cell.length_a   1.000
_cell.length_b   1.000
_cell.length_c   1.000
_cell.angle_alpha   90.00
_cell.angle_beta   90.00
_cell.angle_gamma   90.00
#
_symmetry.space_group_name_H-M   'P 1'
#
loop_
_entity.id
_entity.type
_entity.pdbx_description
1 polymer ?
#
loop_
_entity_poly.entity_id
_entity_poly.type
_entity_poly.pdbx_seq_one_letter_code
_entity_poly.pdbx_strand_id
1 'polypeptide(L)'
;MFKLLEVTRPRSQGQTLEAILNFKYSGGPGHVEGYYRSLALGLHVEVEPSVFFTRVSTLPATSTRQCHLLLDVFNSTEHELTVSARSNEELILHAGECQRMAIQVDKFNFESFPESPEEKGQSANSKQLEEERQEARGLEINSKLGIHWTIISFRTGEASVEGLLNQLVLGHLQLAPLLWDVLVDGQPCDHEAAACRVGDPVRLEVRLTNRSPRSVGPFALSVVPFQDHQNGVHNYDLHHAVSFVGSGTFYLDKVPPSGQAACLGALLFLYTGDFFLHVRFHEDSSSKELPPSWFCLPSVHVRALEAQA
;
A
#
# COMPACT_ATOMS: atom_id res chain seq x y z
N MET A 1 35.08 12.64 38.47
CA MET A 1 33.87 12.95 37.68
C MET A 1 34.23 12.82 36.20
N PHE A 2 33.51 12.01 35.41
CA PHE A 2 33.73 11.90 33.97
C PHE A 2 33.02 13.05 33.27
N LYS A 3 33.70 13.76 32.38
CA LYS A 3 33.08 14.80 31.55
C LYS A 3 33.40 14.48 30.09
N LEU A 4 32.40 14.02 29.35
CA LEU A 4 32.49 13.86 27.89
C LEU A 4 32.58 15.27 27.29
N LEU A 5 33.68 15.56 26.60
CA LEU A 5 33.96 16.86 26.00
C LEU A 5 34.14 16.63 24.50
N GLU A 6 33.07 16.90 23.76
CA GLU A 6 32.97 16.92 22.30
C GLU A 6 33.05 15.59 21.56
N VAL A 7 32.01 15.38 20.75
CA VAL A 7 32.01 14.49 19.58
C VAL A 7 32.15 15.40 18.37
N THR A 8 33.32 15.40 17.72
CA THR A 8 33.51 16.15 16.47
C THR A 8 32.81 15.40 15.34
N ARG A 9 31.86 16.05 14.65
CA ARG A 9 31.07 15.40 13.59
C ARG A 9 31.97 14.93 12.44
N PRO A 10 31.70 13.75 11.86
CA PRO A 10 32.49 13.19 10.77
C PRO A 10 32.24 13.92 9.45
N ARG A 11 33.25 13.91 8.58
CA ARG A 11 33.10 14.18 7.14
C ARG A 11 32.46 12.93 6.52
N SER A 12 31.22 13.04 6.07
CA SER A 12 30.54 11.95 5.36
C SER A 12 30.98 11.91 3.90
N GLN A 13 31.92 11.02 3.58
CA GLN A 13 32.05 10.44 2.25
C GLN A 13 32.02 8.93 2.44
N GLY A 14 30.92 8.28 2.05
CA GLY A 14 30.73 6.84 1.90
C GLY A 14 31.48 5.86 2.83
N GLN A 15 30.72 5.04 3.56
CA GLN A 15 31.11 3.75 4.15
C GLN A 15 32.06 3.73 5.36
N THR A 16 32.71 4.83 5.73
CA THR A 16 33.54 4.87 6.95
C THR A 16 33.21 6.09 7.83
N LEU A 17 33.01 5.83 9.12
CA LEU A 17 32.77 6.85 10.14
C LEU A 17 33.97 6.88 11.09
N GLU A 18 34.72 7.96 11.02
CA GLU A 18 35.83 8.22 11.94
C GLU A 18 35.43 9.24 13.00
N ALA A 19 35.68 8.91 14.26
CA ALA A 19 35.44 9.82 15.37
C ALA A 19 36.56 9.71 16.40
N ILE A 20 36.80 10.79 17.14
CA ILE A 20 37.74 10.79 18.26
C ILE A 20 36.95 11.13 19.52
N LEU A 21 36.92 10.20 20.47
CA LEU A 21 36.34 10.41 21.79
C LEU A 21 37.41 10.94 22.75
N ASN A 22 37.23 12.15 23.24
CA ASN A 22 38.12 12.76 24.22
C ASN A 22 37.55 12.61 25.64
N PHE A 23 38.30 11.92 26.49
CA PHE A 23 37.96 11.71 27.89
C PHE A 23 38.86 12.56 28.78
N LYS A 24 38.26 13.34 29.67
CA LYS A 24 38.97 13.96 30.79
C LYS A 24 38.53 13.32 32.08
N TYR A 25 39.49 12.87 32.88
CA TYR A 25 39.23 12.33 34.22
C TYR A 25 40.16 12.94 35.25
N SER A 26 39.61 13.20 36.43
CA SER A 26 40.32 13.70 37.60
C SER A 26 39.74 13.08 38.86
N GLY A 27 40.58 12.91 39.88
CA GLY A 27 40.22 12.36 41.18
C GLY A 27 41.31 12.59 42.23
N GLY A 28 40.95 12.39 43.51
CA GLY A 28 41.87 12.54 44.64
C GLY A 28 42.38 13.98 44.84
N PRO A 29 43.51 14.15 45.56
CA PRO A 29 44.12 15.46 45.81
C PRO A 29 44.38 16.28 44.53
N GLY A 30 44.77 15.61 43.44
CA GLY A 30 45.01 16.26 42.14
C GLY A 30 43.75 16.89 41.51
N HIS A 31 42.54 16.39 41.80
CA HIS A 31 41.31 17.05 41.36
C HIS A 31 41.10 18.40 42.05
N VAL A 32 41.38 18.46 43.35
CA VAL A 32 41.24 19.67 44.16
C VAL A 32 42.23 20.75 43.69
N GLU A 33 43.40 20.32 43.20
CA GLU A 33 44.44 21.18 42.61
C GLU A 33 44.22 21.51 41.12
N GLY A 34 43.11 21.06 40.52
CA GLY A 34 42.77 21.36 39.12
C GLY A 34 43.46 20.49 38.06
N TYR A 35 44.21 19.46 38.47
CA TYR A 35 44.82 18.51 37.55
C TYR A 35 43.80 17.51 37.01
N TYR A 36 43.93 17.21 35.72
CA TYR A 36 43.18 16.15 35.05
C TYR A 36 44.10 15.41 34.08
N ARG A 37 43.69 14.19 33.75
CA ARG A 37 44.29 13.39 32.67
C ARG A 37 43.36 13.43 31.47
N SER A 38 43.96 13.48 30.29
CA SER A 38 43.26 13.47 29.01
C SER A 38 43.61 12.18 28.28
N LEU A 39 42.61 11.50 27.74
CA LEU A 39 42.75 10.33 26.88
C LEU A 39 41.95 10.60 25.60
N ALA A 40 42.52 10.26 24.44
CA ALA A 40 41.81 10.28 23.16
C ALA A 40 41.68 8.84 22.66
N LEU A 41 40.47 8.45 22.27
CA LEU A 41 40.18 7.15 21.66
C LEU A 41 39.69 7.40 20.23
N GLY A 42 40.43 6.88 19.25
CA GLY A 42 39.97 6.84 17.86
C GLY A 42 38.94 5.73 17.68
N LEU A 43 37.82 6.06 17.06
CA LEU A 43 36.80 5.15 16.58
C LEU A 43 36.84 5.15 15.06
N HIS A 44 36.98 3.98 14.46
CA HIS A 44 36.82 3.75 13.04
C HIS A 44 35.71 2.73 12.87
N VAL A 45 34.60 3.14 12.26
CA VAL A 45 33.43 2.29 12.02
C VAL A 45 33.25 2.14 10.53
N GLU A 46 33.33 0.92 10.05
CA GLU A 46 33.04 0.56 8.66
C GLU A 46 31.58 0.12 8.55
N VAL A 47 30.84 0.70 7.61
CA VAL A 47 29.43 0.42 7.39
C VAL A 47 29.31 -0.39 6.11
N GLU A 48 29.11 -1.69 6.27
CA GLU A 48 28.86 -2.61 5.16
C GLU A 48 27.35 -2.85 4.99
N PRO A 49 26.84 -2.77 3.75
CA PRO A 49 25.45 -3.08 3.47
C PRO A 49 25.21 -4.59 3.60
N SER A 50 24.13 -4.99 4.27
CA SER A 50 23.76 -6.40 4.44
C SER A 50 22.72 -6.86 3.42
N VAL A 51 21.68 -6.04 3.22
CA VAL A 51 20.59 -6.31 2.29
C VAL A 51 20.40 -5.10 1.39
N PHE A 52 20.19 -5.35 0.10
CA PHE A 52 19.79 -4.34 -0.86
C PHE A 52 18.47 -4.72 -1.51
N PHE A 53 17.64 -3.71 -1.73
CA PHE A 53 16.51 -3.82 -2.63
C PHE A 53 16.94 -3.20 -3.96
N THR A 54 16.90 -3.98 -5.04
CA THR A 54 17.40 -3.52 -6.35
C THR A 54 16.28 -2.97 -7.22
N ARG A 55 15.05 -3.45 -7.03
CA ARG A 55 13.84 -3.02 -7.75
C ARG A 55 12.62 -3.13 -6.86
N VAL A 56 11.64 -2.29 -7.15
CA VAL A 56 10.32 -2.30 -6.53
C VAL A 56 9.23 -2.21 -7.61
N SER A 57 8.17 -3.01 -7.46
CA SER A 57 6.96 -2.89 -8.27
C SER A 57 5.74 -3.34 -7.47
N THR A 58 4.54 -3.13 -8.01
CA THR A 58 3.28 -3.49 -7.33
C THR A 58 2.41 -4.34 -8.24
N LEU A 59 1.70 -5.32 -7.67
CA LEU A 59 0.62 -6.04 -8.35
C LEU A 59 -0.70 -5.80 -7.63
N PRO A 60 -1.82 -5.67 -8.36
CA PRO A 60 -3.13 -5.62 -7.73
C PRO A 60 -3.40 -6.90 -6.94
N ALA A 61 -4.09 -6.78 -5.80
CA ALA A 61 -4.69 -7.92 -5.11
C ALA A 61 -6.13 -8.12 -5.57
N THR A 62 -6.80 -9.16 -5.07
CA THR A 62 -8.23 -9.38 -5.31
C THR A 62 -9.08 -8.25 -4.73
N SER A 63 -8.71 -7.75 -3.54
CA SER A 63 -9.33 -6.58 -2.92
C SER A 63 -8.76 -5.28 -3.50
N THR A 64 -9.64 -4.32 -3.77
CA THR A 64 -9.25 -2.96 -4.21
C THR A 64 -8.47 -2.18 -3.14
N ARG A 65 -8.57 -2.63 -1.88
CA ARG A 65 -7.91 -2.05 -0.70
C ARG A 65 -6.51 -2.61 -0.45
N GLN A 66 -6.11 -3.64 -1.18
CA GLN A 66 -4.84 -4.33 -1.00
C GLN A 66 -4.04 -4.37 -2.30
N CYS A 67 -2.74 -4.58 -2.17
CA CYS A 67 -1.85 -4.88 -3.29
C CYS A 67 -0.65 -5.71 -2.81
N HIS A 68 0.06 -6.32 -3.74
CA HIS A 68 1.32 -6.99 -3.48
C HIS A 68 2.47 -6.05 -3.83
N LEU A 69 3.30 -5.69 -2.85
CA LEU A 69 4.57 -5.00 -3.04
C LEU A 69 5.64 -6.04 -3.37
N LEU A 70 6.22 -5.94 -4.56
CA LEU A 70 7.27 -6.82 -5.05
C LEU A 70 8.62 -6.13 -4.87
N LEU A 71 9.54 -6.80 -4.18
CA LEU A 71 10.88 -6.32 -3.90
C LEU A 71 11.91 -7.33 -4.42
N ASP A 72 12.86 -6.87 -5.22
CA ASP A 72 14.02 -7.70 -5.62
C ASP A 72 15.10 -7.57 -4.54
N VAL A 73 15.19 -8.56 -3.67
CA VAL A 73 16.02 -8.59 -2.47
C VAL A 73 17.35 -9.26 -2.78
N PHE A 74 18.45 -8.52 -2.60
CA PHE A 74 19.81 -8.96 -2.84
C PHE A 74 20.58 -9.07 -1.53
N ASN A 75 21.22 -10.22 -1.31
CA ASN A 75 22.12 -10.47 -0.19
C ASN A 75 23.53 -10.04 -0.58
N SER A 76 24.02 -8.93 -0.01
CA SER A 76 25.39 -8.44 -0.23
C SER A 76 26.41 -9.04 0.74
N THR A 77 25.99 -9.94 1.62
CA THR A 77 26.89 -10.60 2.57
C THR A 77 27.45 -11.90 2.01
N GLU A 78 28.54 -12.37 2.60
CA GLU A 78 29.13 -13.69 2.31
C GLU A 78 28.42 -14.85 3.03
N HIS A 79 27.38 -14.55 3.81
CA HIS A 79 26.68 -15.52 4.65
C HIS A 79 25.24 -15.72 4.15
N GLU A 80 24.62 -16.82 4.54
CA GLU A 80 23.18 -16.99 4.38
C GLU A 80 22.42 -15.96 5.21
N LEU A 81 21.42 -15.35 4.60
CA LEU A 81 20.64 -14.27 5.17
C LEU A 81 19.15 -14.58 5.02
N THR A 82 18.41 -14.47 6.12
CA THR A 82 16.96 -14.63 6.15
C THR A 82 16.31 -13.25 6.21
N VAL A 83 15.38 -12.97 5.30
CA VAL A 83 14.56 -11.76 5.28
C VAL A 83 13.12 -12.12 5.63
N SER A 84 12.54 -11.40 6.56
CA SER A 84 11.15 -11.56 6.97
C SER A 84 10.41 -10.23 6.97
N ALA A 85 9.11 -10.28 6.71
CA ALA A 85 8.20 -9.14 6.84
C ALA A 85 7.05 -9.56 7.77
N ARG A 86 6.40 -8.56 8.40
CA ARG A 86 5.51 -8.74 9.56
C ARG A 86 4.38 -9.79 9.41
N SER A 87 3.99 -10.12 8.19
CA SER A 87 2.87 -11.02 7.87
C SER A 87 3.16 -12.00 6.73
N ASN A 88 4.43 -12.24 6.41
CA ASN A 88 4.82 -12.96 5.19
C ASN A 88 5.78 -14.12 5.48
N GLU A 89 5.87 -15.06 4.54
CA GLU A 89 6.86 -16.14 4.61
C GLU A 89 8.29 -15.59 4.60
N GLU A 90 9.18 -16.29 5.31
CA GLU A 90 10.60 -15.96 5.36
C GLU A 90 11.27 -16.29 4.02
N LEU A 91 12.09 -15.36 3.54
CA LEU A 91 12.90 -15.52 2.34
C LEU A 91 14.34 -15.80 2.77
N ILE A 92 14.87 -16.97 2.43
CA ILE A 92 16.27 -17.34 2.68
C ILE A 92 17.07 -17.07 1.41
N LEU A 93 18.18 -16.34 1.55
CA LEU A 93 19.07 -15.95 0.46
C LEU A 93 20.50 -16.41 0.75
N HIS A 94 21.12 -17.08 -0.21
CA HIS A 94 22.55 -17.38 -0.19
C HIS A 94 23.39 -16.14 -0.52
N ALA A 95 24.71 -16.23 -0.30
CA ALA A 95 25.64 -15.14 -0.56
C ALA A 95 25.58 -14.67 -2.02
N GLY A 96 25.36 -13.37 -2.24
CA GLY A 96 25.24 -12.79 -3.58
C GLY A 96 23.97 -13.16 -4.34
N GLU A 97 22.99 -13.80 -3.69
CA GLU A 97 21.73 -14.16 -4.31
C GLU A 97 20.77 -12.96 -4.39
N CYS A 98 19.96 -12.91 -5.46
CA CYS A 98 18.89 -11.95 -5.64
C CYS A 98 17.58 -12.69 -5.91
N GLN A 99 16.58 -12.53 -5.04
CA GLN A 99 15.27 -13.14 -5.20
C GLN A 99 14.14 -12.13 -4.99
N ARG A 100 13.03 -12.33 -5.70
CA ARG A 100 11.84 -11.51 -5.56
C ARG A 100 10.99 -11.93 -4.36
N MET A 101 10.79 -11.02 -3.42
CA MET A 101 9.86 -11.12 -2.31
C MET A 101 8.55 -10.41 -2.67
N ALA A 102 7.40 -11.02 -2.36
CA ALA A 102 6.08 -10.42 -2.58
C ALA A 102 5.37 -10.23 -1.24
N ILE A 103 5.15 -8.99 -0.82
CA ILE A 103 4.52 -8.65 0.46
C ILE A 103 3.11 -8.13 0.19
N GLN A 104 2.08 -8.81 0.69
CA GLN A 104 0.72 -8.28 0.64
C GLN A 104 0.55 -7.16 1.66
N VAL A 105 0.08 -6.00 1.21
CA VAL A 105 -0.10 -4.81 2.04
C VAL A 105 -1.47 -4.17 1.80
N ASP A 106 -2.03 -3.59 2.86
CA ASP A 106 -3.14 -2.66 2.72
C ASP A 106 -2.64 -1.36 2.09
N LYS A 107 -3.45 -0.80 1.19
CA LYS A 107 -3.18 0.51 0.60
C LYS A 107 -3.29 1.62 1.66
N PHE A 108 -2.48 2.65 1.50
CA PHE A 108 -2.24 3.70 2.47
C PHE A 108 -3.11 4.93 2.19
N ASN A 109 -3.61 5.56 3.25
CA ASN A 109 -4.34 6.81 3.13
C ASN A 109 -3.38 8.00 3.31
N PHE A 110 -2.87 8.54 2.20
CA PHE A 110 -1.91 9.65 2.22
C PHE A 110 -2.55 11.05 2.32
N GLU A 111 -3.87 11.17 2.51
CA GLU A 111 -4.60 12.45 2.50
C GLU A 111 -4.32 13.38 3.70
N SER A 112 -3.29 13.11 4.51
CA SER A 112 -2.89 13.96 5.63
C SER A 112 -2.04 15.19 5.25
N PHE A 113 -1.73 15.39 3.97
CA PHE A 113 -0.97 16.57 3.53
C PHE A 113 -1.91 17.54 2.82
N PRO A 114 -2.22 18.71 3.43
CA PRO A 114 -3.06 19.69 2.76
C PRO A 114 -2.43 20.05 1.41
N GLU A 115 -3.20 19.86 0.34
CA GLU A 115 -2.97 20.58 -0.90
C GLU A 115 -2.95 22.05 -0.50
N SER A 116 -1.81 22.73 -0.68
CA SER A 116 -1.72 24.15 -0.35
C SER A 116 -2.83 24.86 -1.11
N PRO A 117 -3.71 25.63 -0.43
CA PRO A 117 -4.64 26.48 -1.15
C PRO A 117 -3.81 27.36 -2.08
N GLU A 118 -4.32 27.62 -3.27
CA GLU A 118 -3.68 28.40 -4.33
C GLU A 118 -3.17 29.77 -3.83
N GLU A 119 -2.01 29.79 -3.16
CA GLU A 119 -1.34 31.02 -2.77
C GLU A 119 -0.42 31.40 -3.91
N LYS A 120 -0.96 32.31 -4.73
CA LYS A 120 -0.21 33.14 -5.66
C LYS A 120 1.02 33.71 -4.95
N GLY A 121 2.19 33.14 -5.27
CA GLY A 121 3.49 33.79 -5.12
C GLY A 121 4.41 33.19 -4.07
N GLN A 122 5.29 32.27 -4.50
CA GLN A 122 6.76 32.31 -4.30
C GLN A 122 7.35 30.94 -4.69
N SER A 123 7.87 30.87 -5.91
CA SER A 123 8.55 29.71 -6.46
C SER A 123 9.96 29.57 -5.86
N ALA A 124 10.06 28.91 -4.71
CA ALA A 124 11.32 28.36 -4.20
C ALA A 124 11.14 27.06 -3.38
N ASN A 125 10.01 26.87 -2.67
CA ASN A 125 9.82 25.75 -1.72
C ASN A 125 8.99 24.55 -2.22
N SER A 126 8.50 24.55 -3.45
CA SER A 126 7.60 23.46 -3.91
C SER A 126 8.28 22.11 -4.08
N LYS A 127 9.57 22.08 -4.47
CA LYS A 127 10.31 20.81 -4.64
C LYS A 127 10.69 20.18 -3.31
N GLN A 128 11.24 20.99 -2.40
CA GLN A 128 11.63 20.53 -1.07
C GLN A 128 10.43 20.01 -0.27
N LEU A 129 9.27 20.67 -0.38
CA LEU A 129 8.04 20.21 0.27
C LEU A 129 7.56 18.86 -0.27
N GLU A 130 7.72 18.60 -1.57
CA GLU A 130 7.35 17.31 -2.16
C GLU A 130 8.32 16.20 -1.77
N GLU A 131 9.61 16.50 -1.66
CA GLU A 131 10.63 15.58 -1.13
C GLU A 131 10.33 15.21 0.33
N GLU A 132 10.03 16.20 1.19
CA GLU A 132 9.64 15.97 2.59
C GLU A 132 8.37 15.11 2.71
N ARG A 133 7.37 15.34 1.84
CA ARG A 133 6.16 14.50 1.77
C ARG A 133 6.47 13.07 1.33
N GLN A 134 7.32 12.90 0.34
CA GLN A 134 7.73 11.60 -0.15
C GLN A 134 8.50 10.82 0.92
N GLU A 135 9.40 11.48 1.66
CA GLU A 135 10.12 10.91 2.80
C GLU A 135 9.16 10.50 3.92
N ALA A 136 8.22 11.37 4.30
CA ALA A 136 7.21 11.06 5.32
C ALA A 136 6.33 9.85 4.93
N ARG A 137 5.91 9.76 3.66
CA ARG A 137 5.17 8.61 3.12
C ARG A 137 6.03 7.34 3.16
N GLY A 138 7.30 7.45 2.80
CA GLY A 138 8.26 6.35 2.84
C GLY A 138 8.43 5.79 4.24
N LEU A 139 8.57 6.66 5.24
CA LEU A 139 8.66 6.27 6.66
C LEU A 139 7.39 5.56 7.15
N GLU A 140 6.20 6.07 6.78
CA GLU A 140 4.94 5.40 7.12
C GLU A 140 4.86 4.01 6.51
N ILE A 141 5.21 3.86 5.23
CA ILE A 141 5.24 2.57 4.53
C ILE A 141 6.21 1.62 5.21
N ASN A 142 7.44 2.08 5.47
CA ASN A 142 8.48 1.25 6.07
C ASN A 142 8.04 0.72 7.45
N SER A 143 7.45 1.60 8.28
CA SER A 143 6.95 1.24 9.62
C SER A 143 5.86 0.15 9.60
N LYS A 144 5.08 0.05 8.50
CA LYS A 144 4.05 -0.99 8.36
C LYS A 144 4.58 -2.29 7.75
N LEU A 145 5.58 -2.21 6.87
CA LEU A 145 6.20 -3.39 6.27
C LEU A 145 6.99 -4.22 7.31
N GLY A 146 7.74 -3.53 8.18
CA GLY A 146 8.54 -4.17 9.24
C GLY A 146 9.47 -5.24 8.68
N ILE A 147 10.29 -4.87 7.69
CA ILE A 147 11.21 -5.82 7.05
C ILE A 147 12.45 -5.97 7.91
N HIS A 148 12.72 -7.19 8.35
CA HIS A 148 13.88 -7.53 9.15
C HIS A 148 14.74 -8.54 8.42
N TRP A 149 16.04 -8.50 8.69
CA TRP A 149 16.97 -9.50 8.22
C TRP A 149 17.77 -10.07 9.38
N THR A 150 18.15 -11.35 9.25
CA THR A 150 18.96 -12.08 10.22
C THR A 150 20.01 -12.90 9.50
N ILE A 151 21.23 -12.90 10.04
CA ILE A 151 22.31 -13.80 9.65
C ILE A 151 22.51 -14.77 10.81
N ILE A 152 22.77 -16.05 10.50
CA ILE A 152 22.92 -17.17 11.46
C ILE A 152 23.88 -16.83 12.63
N SER A 153 24.84 -15.94 12.41
CA SER A 153 25.79 -15.43 13.41
C SER A 153 25.21 -14.39 14.41
N PHE A 154 23.91 -14.42 14.69
CA PHE A 154 23.17 -13.50 15.58
C PHE A 154 23.19 -12.02 15.19
N ARG A 155 23.52 -11.69 13.94
CA ARG A 155 23.39 -10.31 13.42
C ARG A 155 21.98 -10.14 12.89
N THR A 156 21.32 -9.07 13.32
CA THR A 156 19.97 -8.72 12.88
C THR A 156 19.91 -7.24 12.54
N GLY A 157 18.99 -6.88 11.66
CA GLY A 157 18.75 -5.49 11.32
C GLY A 157 17.37 -5.27 10.69
N GLU A 158 17.03 -4.01 10.49
CA GLU A 158 15.85 -3.57 9.75
C GLU A 158 16.29 -3.15 8.34
N ALA A 159 15.46 -3.43 7.35
CA ALA A 159 15.67 -3.00 5.97
C ALA A 159 14.59 -1.99 5.58
N SER A 160 15.00 -0.85 5.03
CA SER A 160 14.08 0.19 4.55
C SER A 160 13.95 0.21 3.04
N VAL A 161 12.73 0.49 2.58
CA VAL A 161 12.38 0.67 1.16
C VAL A 161 12.32 2.14 0.74
N GLU A 162 12.52 3.09 1.67
CA GLU A 162 12.32 4.54 1.46
C GLU A 162 13.01 5.07 0.20
N GLY A 163 14.26 4.64 -0.06
CA GLY A 163 15.04 5.09 -1.22
C GLY A 163 14.58 4.56 -2.58
N LEU A 164 13.61 3.65 -2.62
CA LEU A 164 13.11 3.02 -3.86
C LEU A 164 11.69 3.43 -4.23
N LEU A 165 10.95 4.02 -3.28
CA LEU A 165 9.57 4.41 -3.46
C LEU A 165 9.49 5.66 -4.34
N ASN A 166 9.29 5.45 -5.64
CA ASN A 166 9.00 6.53 -6.58
C ASN A 166 7.51 6.91 -6.57
N GLN A 167 7.17 8.05 -7.19
CA GLN A 167 5.81 8.56 -7.25
C GLN A 167 4.80 7.58 -7.88
N LEU A 168 5.22 6.75 -8.84
CA LEU A 168 4.35 5.73 -9.44
C LEU A 168 3.99 4.64 -8.44
N VAL A 169 4.98 4.11 -7.71
CA VAL A 169 4.78 3.09 -6.68
C VAL A 169 3.92 3.63 -5.55
N LEU A 170 4.18 4.87 -5.12
CA LEU A 170 3.34 5.54 -4.12
C LEU A 170 1.90 5.68 -4.59
N GLY A 171 1.67 6.04 -5.86
CA GLY A 171 0.32 6.11 -6.44
C GLY A 171 -0.41 4.76 -6.44
N HIS A 172 0.31 3.65 -6.63
CA HIS A 172 -0.30 2.30 -6.55
C HIS A 172 -0.56 1.84 -5.12
N LEU A 173 0.31 2.24 -4.18
CA LEU A 173 0.15 1.99 -2.75
C LEU A 173 -0.91 2.89 -2.12
N GLN A 174 -1.28 4.00 -2.76
CA GLN A 174 -2.31 4.90 -2.27
C GLN A 174 -3.70 4.27 -2.38
N LEU A 175 -4.45 4.33 -1.28
CA LEU A 175 -5.84 3.95 -1.23
C LEU A 175 -6.65 5.02 -1.97
N ALA A 176 -7.49 4.58 -2.92
CA ALA A 176 -8.41 5.48 -3.61
C ALA A 176 -9.30 6.21 -2.57
N PRO A 177 -9.45 7.55 -2.65
CA PRO A 177 -10.32 8.31 -1.76
C PRO A 177 -11.80 7.91 -1.86
N LEU A 178 -12.19 7.32 -2.99
CA LEU A 178 -13.50 6.74 -3.19
C LEU A 178 -13.42 5.24 -2.91
N LEU A 179 -14.07 4.81 -1.83
CA LEU A 179 -14.15 3.41 -1.47
C LEU A 179 -15.46 2.83 -1.97
N TRP A 180 -15.32 1.76 -2.74
CA TRP A 180 -16.43 1.01 -3.30
C TRP A 180 -16.54 -0.33 -2.60
N ASP A 181 -17.70 -0.57 -1.98
CA ASP A 181 -18.06 -1.88 -1.43
C ASP A 181 -19.20 -2.45 -2.28
N VAL A 182 -19.09 -3.70 -2.68
CA VAL A 182 -20.18 -4.40 -3.37
C VAL A 182 -20.65 -5.56 -2.49
N LEU A 183 -21.93 -5.56 -2.17
CA LEU A 183 -22.57 -6.58 -1.35
C LEU A 183 -23.59 -7.36 -2.16
N VAL A 184 -23.54 -8.68 -2.04
CA VAL A 184 -24.53 -9.60 -2.59
C VAL A 184 -25.29 -10.24 -1.42
N ASP A 185 -26.60 -10.04 -1.38
CA ASP A 185 -27.47 -10.43 -0.26
C ASP A 185 -26.96 -9.96 1.13
N GLY A 186 -26.33 -8.79 1.15
CA GLY A 186 -25.77 -8.17 2.36
C GLY A 186 -24.40 -8.70 2.78
N GLN A 187 -23.79 -9.61 2.03
CA GLN A 187 -22.43 -10.10 2.27
C GLN A 187 -21.42 -9.39 1.34
N PRO A 188 -20.26 -8.94 1.84
CA PRO A 188 -19.23 -8.32 1.02
C PRO A 188 -18.54 -9.35 0.12
N CYS A 189 -18.25 -8.97 -1.12
CA CYS A 189 -17.70 -9.88 -2.15
C CYS A 189 -16.20 -9.69 -2.39
N ASP A 190 -15.39 -9.73 -1.32
CA ASP A 190 -13.96 -9.38 -1.41
C ASP A 190 -13.03 -10.58 -1.71
N HIS A 191 -13.49 -11.82 -1.46
CA HIS A 191 -12.62 -13.02 -1.50
C HIS A 191 -13.28 -14.30 -2.05
N GLU A 192 -14.59 -14.51 -1.83
CA GLU A 192 -15.28 -15.75 -2.20
C GLU A 192 -16.50 -15.48 -3.09
N ALA A 193 -16.88 -16.50 -3.88
CA ALA A 193 -18.06 -16.45 -4.72
C ALA A 193 -19.32 -16.34 -3.84
N ALA A 194 -20.11 -15.30 -4.05
CA ALA A 194 -21.41 -15.18 -3.40
C ALA A 194 -22.34 -16.27 -3.95
N ALA A 195 -22.76 -17.20 -3.10
CA ALA A 195 -23.66 -18.27 -3.51
C ALA A 195 -25.12 -17.77 -3.53
N CYS A 196 -25.83 -18.05 -4.62
CA CYS A 196 -27.25 -17.76 -4.75
C CYS A 196 -28.02 -18.97 -5.31
N ARG A 197 -29.34 -18.95 -5.17
CA ARG A 197 -30.23 -19.97 -5.74
C ARG A 197 -30.74 -19.52 -7.11
N VAL A 198 -30.72 -20.44 -8.07
CA VAL A 198 -31.36 -20.21 -9.36
C VAL A 198 -32.85 -19.96 -9.17
N GLY A 199 -33.37 -18.93 -9.82
CA GLY A 199 -34.78 -18.53 -9.74
C GLY A 199 -35.13 -17.59 -8.57
N ASP A 200 -34.24 -17.41 -7.60
CA ASP A 200 -34.44 -16.43 -6.51
C ASP A 200 -33.79 -15.08 -6.86
N PRO A 201 -34.44 -13.94 -6.57
CA PRO A 201 -33.86 -12.62 -6.79
C PRO A 201 -32.74 -12.36 -5.79
N VAL A 202 -31.54 -12.10 -6.32
CA VAL A 202 -30.31 -11.80 -5.58
C VAL A 202 -30.17 -10.30 -5.43
N ARG A 203 -30.08 -9.81 -4.20
CA ARG A 203 -29.92 -8.38 -3.93
C ARG A 203 -28.48 -7.97 -4.16
N LEU A 204 -28.29 -6.91 -4.94
CA LEU A 204 -26.99 -6.28 -5.17
C LEU A 204 -27.00 -4.87 -4.59
N GLU A 205 -26.04 -4.58 -3.72
CA GLU A 205 -25.80 -3.24 -3.19
C GLU A 205 -24.40 -2.79 -3.60
N VAL A 206 -24.30 -1.64 -4.27
CA VAL A 206 -23.01 -0.98 -4.50
C VAL A 206 -22.98 0.28 -3.66
N ARG A 207 -22.06 0.32 -2.69
CA ARG A 207 -21.91 1.41 -1.74
C ARG A 207 -20.65 2.20 -2.03
N LEU A 208 -20.80 3.51 -2.15
CA LEU A 208 -19.73 4.49 -2.26
C LEU A 208 -19.52 5.17 -0.91
N THR A 209 -18.30 5.14 -0.39
CA THR A 209 -17.85 6.00 0.71
C THR A 209 -16.87 7.03 0.16
N ASN A 210 -17.22 8.31 0.29
CA ASN A 210 -16.36 9.41 -0.13
C ASN A 210 -15.45 9.83 1.03
N ARG A 211 -14.15 9.53 0.93
CA ARG A 211 -13.14 10.02 1.89
C ARG A 211 -12.42 11.27 1.41
N SER A 212 -12.63 11.69 0.17
CA SER A 212 -12.00 12.88 -0.37
C SER A 212 -12.52 14.16 0.31
N PRO A 213 -11.75 15.26 0.28
CA PRO A 213 -12.15 16.54 0.88
C PRO A 213 -13.25 17.27 0.10
N ARG A 214 -13.61 16.78 -1.11
CA ARG A 214 -14.59 17.42 -2.00
C ARG A 214 -15.81 16.53 -2.17
N SER A 215 -16.95 17.13 -2.49
CA SER A 215 -18.12 16.36 -2.89
C SER A 215 -17.90 15.76 -4.28
N VAL A 216 -18.25 14.48 -4.47
CA VAL A 216 -18.05 13.76 -5.74
C VAL A 216 -19.38 13.34 -6.35
N GLY A 217 -19.47 13.28 -7.68
CA GLY A 217 -20.69 12.95 -8.42
C GLY A 217 -21.48 14.17 -8.92
N PRO A 218 -22.66 13.97 -9.51
CA PRO A 218 -23.43 12.71 -9.60
C PRO A 218 -22.81 11.67 -10.55
N PHE A 219 -23.19 10.40 -10.38
CA PHE A 219 -22.63 9.28 -11.14
C PHE A 219 -23.72 8.35 -11.68
N ALA A 220 -23.44 7.71 -12.81
CA ALA A 220 -24.23 6.58 -13.29
C ALA A 220 -23.39 5.29 -13.27
N LEU A 221 -23.93 4.24 -12.68
CA LEU A 221 -23.29 2.93 -12.56
C LEU A 221 -24.11 1.90 -13.33
N SER A 222 -23.49 1.14 -14.21
CA SER A 222 -24.16 0.00 -14.86
C SER A 222 -23.53 -1.30 -14.43
N VAL A 223 -24.34 -2.29 -14.11
CA VAL A 223 -23.87 -3.65 -13.82
C VAL A 223 -23.97 -4.47 -15.09
N VAL A 224 -22.87 -5.11 -15.47
CA VAL A 224 -22.77 -5.93 -16.68
C VAL A 224 -22.35 -7.34 -16.27
N PRO A 225 -23.28 -8.32 -16.29
CA PRO A 225 -22.95 -9.70 -16.01
C PRO A 225 -22.16 -10.31 -17.18
N PHE A 226 -21.26 -11.23 -16.87
CA PHE A 226 -20.54 -12.05 -17.85
C PHE A 226 -20.19 -13.42 -17.25
N GLN A 227 -19.84 -14.36 -18.12
CA GLN A 227 -19.26 -15.64 -17.71
C GLN A 227 -17.83 -15.73 -18.25
N ASP A 228 -16.92 -16.23 -17.44
CA ASP A 228 -15.57 -16.59 -17.86
C ASP A 228 -15.45 -18.11 -17.82
N HIS A 229 -15.19 -18.72 -18.98
CA HIS A 229 -14.98 -20.16 -19.11
C HIS A 229 -13.52 -20.57 -18.89
N GLN A 230 -12.72 -19.72 -18.22
CA GLN A 230 -11.29 -19.91 -17.93
C GLN A 230 -10.43 -20.04 -19.20
N ASN A 231 -10.93 -19.56 -20.33
CA ASN A 231 -10.21 -19.50 -21.61
C ASN A 231 -9.78 -18.06 -21.95
N GLY A 232 -9.98 -17.11 -21.02
CA GLY A 232 -9.70 -15.69 -21.22
C GLY A 232 -10.72 -14.95 -22.09
N VAL A 233 -11.81 -15.61 -22.50
CA VAL A 233 -12.90 -14.99 -23.27
C VAL A 233 -14.10 -14.77 -22.37
N HIS A 234 -14.45 -13.50 -22.15
CA HIS A 234 -15.63 -13.13 -21.38
C HIS A 234 -16.88 -13.21 -22.27
N ASN A 235 -17.83 -14.07 -21.90
CA ASN A 235 -19.13 -14.14 -22.55
C ASN A 235 -20.11 -13.16 -21.90
N TYR A 236 -20.53 -12.14 -22.63
CA TYR A 236 -21.51 -11.14 -22.19
C TYR A 236 -22.93 -11.42 -22.69
N ASP A 237 -23.12 -12.37 -23.61
CA ASP A 237 -24.44 -12.72 -24.12
C ASP A 237 -25.16 -13.65 -23.13
N LEU A 238 -25.72 -13.02 -22.09
CA LEU A 238 -26.39 -13.70 -20.99
C LEU A 238 -27.88 -13.36 -20.91
N HIS A 239 -28.48 -12.85 -21.99
CA HIS A 239 -29.88 -12.41 -22.01
C HIS A 239 -30.88 -13.49 -21.58
N HIS A 240 -30.54 -14.76 -21.79
CA HIS A 240 -31.36 -15.90 -21.39
C HIS A 240 -30.98 -16.50 -20.04
N ALA A 241 -29.84 -16.08 -19.45
CA ALA A 241 -29.27 -16.67 -18.24
C ALA A 241 -29.32 -15.75 -17.02
N VAL A 242 -29.24 -14.43 -17.23
CA VAL A 242 -29.28 -13.43 -16.17
C VAL A 242 -30.26 -12.33 -16.56
N SER A 243 -31.14 -11.96 -15.64
CA SER A 243 -32.09 -10.87 -15.82
C SER A 243 -32.00 -9.88 -14.68
N PHE A 244 -32.13 -8.58 -14.96
CA PHE A 244 -32.24 -7.56 -13.92
C PHE A 244 -33.68 -7.43 -13.46
N VAL A 245 -33.87 -7.37 -12.15
CA VAL A 245 -35.14 -6.95 -11.56
C VAL A 245 -35.15 -5.43 -11.54
N GLY A 246 -35.69 -4.82 -12.59
CA GLY A 246 -35.67 -3.37 -12.81
C GLY A 246 -34.55 -2.93 -13.74
N SER A 247 -33.90 -1.80 -13.43
CA SER A 247 -32.81 -1.25 -14.22
C SER A 247 -31.46 -1.86 -13.81
N GLY A 248 -30.64 -2.24 -14.80
CA GLY A 248 -29.23 -2.59 -14.57
C GLY A 248 -28.30 -1.37 -14.43
N THR A 249 -28.84 -0.16 -14.64
CA THR A 249 -28.15 1.11 -14.46
C THR A 249 -28.76 1.88 -13.30
N PHE A 250 -27.92 2.34 -12.39
CA PHE A 250 -28.25 3.07 -11.18
C PHE A 250 -27.65 4.47 -11.22
N TYR A 251 -28.31 5.42 -10.58
CA TYR A 251 -27.83 6.79 -10.46
C TYR A 251 -27.53 7.08 -8.99
N LEU A 252 -26.33 7.60 -8.74
CA LEU A 252 -25.92 8.09 -7.44
C LEU A 252 -25.85 9.62 -7.50
N ASP A 253 -26.55 10.26 -6.56
CA ASP A 253 -26.43 11.70 -6.36
C ASP A 253 -25.04 12.09 -5.85
N LYS A 254 -24.79 13.39 -5.81
CA LYS A 254 -23.54 13.94 -5.30
C LYS A 254 -23.31 13.53 -3.84
N VAL A 255 -22.19 12.87 -3.57
CA VAL A 255 -21.80 12.40 -2.23
C VAL A 255 -20.91 13.43 -1.54
N PRO A 256 -21.31 13.98 -0.37
CA PRO A 256 -20.50 14.97 0.34
C PRO A 256 -19.20 14.37 0.91
N PRO A 257 -18.21 15.20 1.31
CA PRO A 257 -17.01 14.73 2.00
C PRO A 257 -17.38 13.93 3.24
N SER A 258 -16.67 12.80 3.46
CA SER A 258 -16.99 11.82 4.52
C SER A 258 -18.41 11.22 4.44
N GLY A 259 -19.12 11.43 3.32
CA GLY A 259 -20.46 10.92 3.09
C GLY A 259 -20.47 9.50 2.51
N GLN A 260 -21.64 8.89 2.55
CA GLN A 260 -21.91 7.59 1.94
C GLN A 260 -23.17 7.64 1.08
N ALA A 261 -23.17 6.88 -0.01
CA ALA A 261 -24.35 6.63 -0.82
C ALA A 261 -24.36 5.16 -1.27
N ALA A 262 -25.54 4.60 -1.47
CA ALA A 262 -25.69 3.23 -1.94
C ALA A 262 -26.74 3.16 -3.05
N CYS A 263 -26.47 2.37 -4.07
CA CYS A 263 -27.47 1.98 -5.05
C CYS A 263 -27.82 0.51 -4.88
N LEU A 264 -29.13 0.24 -4.93
CA LEU A 264 -29.70 -1.08 -4.72
C LEU A 264 -30.31 -1.58 -6.03
N GLY A 265 -29.98 -2.81 -6.37
CA GLY A 265 -30.57 -3.55 -7.48
C GLY A 265 -30.83 -5.00 -7.09
N ALA A 266 -31.41 -5.75 -8.02
CA ALA A 266 -31.49 -7.19 -7.90
C ALA A 266 -31.28 -7.87 -9.24
N LEU A 267 -30.62 -9.02 -9.22
CA LEU A 267 -30.39 -9.88 -10.38
C LEU A 267 -31.09 -11.22 -10.16
N LEU A 268 -31.58 -11.80 -11.23
CA LEU A 268 -32.18 -13.12 -11.27
C LEU A 268 -31.32 -14.01 -12.17
N PHE A 269 -30.78 -15.08 -11.60
CA PHE A 269 -30.03 -16.10 -12.32
C PHE A 269 -30.96 -17.25 -12.70
N LEU A 270 -31.03 -17.58 -13.99
CA LEU A 270 -31.95 -18.55 -14.56
C LEU A 270 -31.31 -19.92 -14.82
N TYR A 271 -29.97 -20.00 -14.78
CA TYR A 271 -29.21 -21.23 -14.90
C TYR A 271 -28.16 -21.31 -13.80
N THR A 272 -27.75 -22.53 -13.48
CA THR A 272 -26.62 -22.78 -12.58
C THR A 272 -25.30 -22.45 -13.25
N GLY A 273 -24.34 -22.00 -12.45
CA GLY A 273 -22.98 -21.76 -12.92
C GLY A 273 -22.28 -20.64 -12.16
N ASP A 274 -21.05 -20.37 -12.58
CA ASP A 274 -20.28 -19.22 -12.14
C ASP A 274 -20.54 -18.03 -13.06
N PHE A 275 -20.90 -16.90 -12.46
CA PHE A 275 -21.16 -15.63 -13.12
C PHE A 275 -20.33 -14.54 -12.47
N PHE A 276 -19.96 -13.54 -13.25
CA PHE A 276 -19.18 -12.41 -12.79
C PHE A 276 -19.91 -11.11 -13.13
N LEU A 277 -19.82 -10.12 -12.24
CA LEU A 277 -20.43 -8.82 -12.44
C LEU A 277 -19.33 -7.77 -12.56
N HIS A 278 -19.30 -7.08 -13.70
CA HIS A 278 -18.54 -5.85 -13.84
C HIS A 278 -19.44 -4.65 -13.52
N VAL A 279 -19.08 -3.87 -12.52
CA VAL A 279 -19.70 -2.58 -12.29
C VAL A 279 -18.93 -1.54 -13.09
N ARG A 280 -19.58 -0.98 -14.11
CA ARG A 280 -19.01 0.06 -14.97
C ARG A 280 -19.50 1.42 -14.54
N PHE A 281 -18.56 2.35 -14.52
CA PHE A 281 -18.79 3.74 -14.22
C PHE A 281 -19.02 4.53 -15.50
N HIS A 282 -20.05 5.38 -15.50
CA HIS A 282 -20.32 6.34 -16.57
C HIS A 282 -20.18 7.75 -15.99
N GLU A 283 -19.19 8.47 -16.49
CA GLU A 283 -18.97 9.86 -16.14
C GLU A 283 -19.82 10.76 -17.04
N ASP A 284 -20.56 11.69 -16.43
CA ASP A 284 -21.12 12.80 -17.20
C ASP A 284 -20.01 13.83 -17.40
N SER A 285 -19.74 14.21 -18.65
CA SER A 285 -18.53 14.89 -19.16
C SER A 285 -18.07 16.19 -18.48
N SER A 286 -18.73 16.63 -17.42
CA SER A 286 -18.45 17.80 -16.58
C SER A 286 -17.50 17.57 -15.40
N SER A 287 -17.20 16.31 -15.00
CA SER A 287 -16.42 16.00 -13.78
C SER A 287 -14.96 15.55 -14.00
N LYS A 288 -14.32 15.97 -15.10
CA LYS A 288 -12.96 15.60 -15.58
C LYS A 288 -11.77 15.77 -14.60
N GLU A 289 -12.01 16.01 -13.32
CA GLU A 289 -10.98 16.29 -12.32
C GLU A 289 -10.47 15.04 -11.57
N LEU A 290 -11.16 13.89 -11.64
CA LEU A 290 -10.82 12.73 -10.81
C LEU A 290 -10.03 11.65 -11.57
N PRO A 291 -8.94 11.10 -10.99
CA PRO A 291 -8.17 10.03 -11.61
C PRO A 291 -9.05 8.78 -11.87
N PRO A 292 -8.91 8.12 -13.03
CA PRO A 292 -9.65 6.89 -13.33
C PRO A 292 -9.46 5.78 -12.30
N SER A 293 -8.30 5.74 -11.64
CA SER A 293 -7.98 4.77 -10.57
C SER A 293 -8.89 4.88 -9.35
N TRP A 294 -9.59 6.00 -9.16
CA TRP A 294 -10.55 6.19 -8.08
C TRP A 294 -11.90 5.49 -8.34
N PHE A 295 -12.11 5.04 -9.58
CA PHE A 295 -13.33 4.36 -10.02
C PHE A 295 -13.11 2.86 -10.28
N CYS A 296 -12.00 2.31 -9.78
CA CYS A 296 -11.73 0.87 -9.85
C CYS A 296 -12.68 0.11 -8.91
N LEU A 297 -13.78 -0.39 -9.47
CA LEU A 297 -14.72 -1.27 -8.79
C LEU A 297 -14.25 -2.73 -8.84
N PRO A 298 -14.44 -3.52 -7.77
CA PRO A 298 -14.12 -4.94 -7.79
C PRO A 298 -15.04 -5.69 -8.76
N SER A 299 -14.50 -6.72 -9.42
CA SER A 299 -15.33 -7.71 -10.10
C SER A 299 -15.96 -8.63 -9.06
N VAL A 300 -17.27 -8.83 -9.13
CA VAL A 300 -18.00 -9.67 -8.17
C VAL A 300 -18.21 -11.05 -8.76
N HIS A 301 -17.83 -12.10 -8.04
CA HIS A 301 -18.10 -13.49 -8.42
C HIS A 301 -19.37 -13.96 -7.71
N VAL A 302 -20.34 -14.43 -8.48
CA VAL A 302 -21.59 -15.01 -8.00
C VAL A 302 -21.70 -16.45 -8.52
N ARG A 303 -22.02 -17.39 -7.65
CA ARG A 303 -22.25 -18.79 -7.99
C ARG A 303 -23.72 -19.14 -7.82
N ALA A 304 -24.40 -19.37 -8.94
CA ALA A 304 -25.80 -19.79 -8.95
C ALA A 304 -25.90 -21.30 -8.83
N LEU A 305 -26.58 -21.77 -7.79
CA LEU A 305 -26.74 -23.18 -7.43
C LEU A 305 -28.19 -23.63 -7.66
N GLU A 306 -28.35 -24.90 -8.00
CA GLU A 306 -29.67 -25.53 -8.08
C GLU A 306 -30.35 -25.50 -6.71
N ALA A 307 -31.67 -25.34 -6.71
CA ALA A 307 -32.46 -25.58 -5.50
C ALA A 307 -32.32 -27.06 -5.13
N GLN A 308 -31.74 -27.36 -3.96
CA GLN A 308 -31.82 -28.71 -3.40
C GLN A 308 -33.30 -29.06 -3.24
N ALA A 309 -33.73 -30.11 -3.95
CA ALA A 309 -35.08 -30.66 -3.89
C ALA A 309 -35.42 -31.25 -2.52
#